data_AF-A0A2U2DWF2-F1
#
_entry.id   AF-A0A2U2DWF2-F1
#
_cell.length_a   1.000
_cell.length_b   1.000
_cell.length_c   1.000
_cell.angle_alpha   90.00
_cell.angle_beta   90.00
_cell.angle_gamma   90.00
#
_symmetry.space_group_name_H-M   'P 1'
#
loop_
_entity.id
_entity.type
_entity.pdbx_description
1 polymer ?
#
loop_
_entity_poly.entity_id
_entity_poly.type
_entity_poly.pdbx_seq_one_letter_code
_entity_poly.pdbx_strand_id
1 'polypeptide(L)'
;MKLVATKSMTYATRRLMAGDSFETQRDRDARILIAIRKARPAGEEEVIAESEPAIGAGNHDLDSARAAYEAALGKKPFHAWDAATLREKIAASQQGA
;
A
#
# COMPACT_ATOMS: atom_id res chain seq x y z
N MET A 1 -20.24 10.99 12.57
CA MET A 1 -19.14 11.40 11.67
C MET A 1 -18.62 10.19 10.90
N LYS A 2 -18.31 10.34 9.62
CA LYS A 2 -17.72 9.25 8.81
C LYS A 2 -16.20 9.23 8.99
N LEU A 3 -15.66 8.07 9.36
CA LEU A 3 -14.23 7.84 9.58
C LEU A 3 -13.76 6.60 8.81
N VAL A 4 -12.47 6.54 8.57
CA VAL A 4 -11.79 5.35 8.03
C VAL A 4 -10.91 4.77 9.13
N ALA A 5 -11.05 3.48 9.40
CA ALA A 5 -10.21 2.79 10.36
C ALA A 5 -8.78 2.67 9.80
N THR A 6 -7.76 3.04 10.59
CA THR A 6 -6.35 2.91 10.19
C THR A 6 -5.73 1.61 10.69
N LYS A 7 -6.39 0.94 11.64
CA LYS A 7 -5.96 -0.31 12.27
C LYS A 7 -7.14 -1.21 12.55
N SER A 8 -6.91 -2.52 12.57
CA SER A 8 -7.91 -3.50 12.93
C SER A 8 -8.46 -3.25 14.33
N MET A 9 -9.77 -3.11 14.47
CA MET A 9 -10.43 -2.89 15.76
C MET A 9 -11.89 -3.31 15.73
N THR A 10 -12.50 -3.43 16.91
CA THR A 10 -13.94 -3.60 17.04
C THR A 10 -14.58 -2.28 17.44
N TYR A 11 -15.61 -1.85 16.72
CA TYR A 11 -16.43 -0.68 17.06
C TYR A 11 -17.90 -1.05 16.91
N ALA A 12 -18.71 -0.75 17.93
CA ALA A 12 -20.15 -1.05 17.96
C ALA A 12 -20.49 -2.49 17.49
N THR A 13 -19.79 -3.49 18.06
CA THR A 13 -19.90 -4.94 17.72
C THR A 13 -19.43 -5.35 16.32
N ARG A 14 -19.04 -4.40 15.47
CA ARG A 14 -18.48 -4.66 14.15
C ARG A 14 -16.95 -4.73 14.20
N ARG A 15 -16.36 -5.76 13.59
CA ARG A 15 -14.92 -5.80 13.32
C ARG A 15 -14.63 -4.94 12.08
N LEU A 16 -13.73 -3.98 12.24
CA LEU A 16 -13.26 -3.07 11.21
C LEU A 16 -11.80 -3.40 10.90
N MET A 17 -11.44 -3.36 9.61
CA MET A 17 -10.06 -3.50 9.15
C MET A 17 -9.47 -2.13 8.82
N ALA A 18 -8.15 -2.06 8.66
CA ALA A 18 -7.51 -0.86 8.12
C ALA A 18 -8.07 -0.59 6.71
N GLY A 19 -8.47 0.64 6.44
CA GLY A 19 -9.18 1.05 5.22
C GLY A 19 -10.70 0.95 5.30
N ASP A 20 -11.27 0.25 6.29
CA ASP A 20 -12.73 0.12 6.39
C ASP A 20 -13.37 1.43 6.82
N SER A 21 -14.37 1.87 6.04
CA SER A 21 -15.16 3.06 6.35
C SER A 21 -16.27 2.73 7.35
N PHE A 22 -16.38 3.53 8.41
CA PHE A 22 -17.41 3.37 9.42
C PHE A 22 -17.94 4.73 9.90
N GLU A 23 -19.15 4.71 10.45
CA GLU A 23 -19.77 5.89 11.01
C GLU A 23 -19.75 5.84 12.54
N THR A 24 -19.35 6.96 13.16
CA THR A 24 -19.48 7.18 14.59
C THR A 24 -20.78 7.93 14.89
N GLN A 25 -21.51 7.44 15.90
CA GLN A 25 -22.73 8.10 16.35
C GLN A 25 -22.46 9.38 17.16
N ARG A 26 -21.28 9.49 17.79
CA ARG A 26 -20.91 10.61 18.66
C ARG A 26 -19.60 11.25 18.20
N ASP A 27 -19.56 12.58 18.20
CA ASP A 27 -18.36 13.36 17.88
C ASP A 27 -17.22 13.14 18.88
N ARG A 28 -17.55 12.85 20.15
CA ARG A 28 -16.55 12.54 21.17
C ARG A 28 -15.78 11.27 20.81
N ASP A 29 -16.46 10.24 20.36
CA ASP A 29 -15.83 8.98 19.94
C ASP A 29 -14.94 9.21 18.73
N ALA A 30 -15.38 10.02 17.77
CA ALA A 30 -14.57 10.37 16.61
C ALA A 30 -13.26 11.06 17.01
N ARG A 31 -13.34 12.07 17.88
CA ARG A 31 -12.15 12.79 18.38
C ARG A 31 -11.18 11.85 19.09
N ILE A 32 -11.67 10.95 19.93
CA ILE A 32 -10.84 9.98 20.64
C ILE A 32 -10.15 9.05 19.64
N LEU A 33 -10.90 8.47 18.69
CA LEU A 33 -10.37 7.52 17.70
C LEU A 33 -9.29 8.15 16.80
N ILE A 34 -9.46 9.42 16.45
CA ILE A 34 -8.45 10.21 15.73
C ILE A 34 -7.23 10.49 16.62
N ALA A 35 -7.44 10.94 17.86
CA ALA A 35 -6.36 11.26 18.79
C ALA A 35 -5.46 10.04 19.11
N ILE A 36 -6.06 8.85 19.23
CA ILE A 36 -5.32 7.60 19.42
C ILE A 36 -4.86 6.95 18.10
N ARG A 37 -5.00 7.66 16.97
CA ARG A 37 -4.56 7.24 15.63
C ARG A 37 -5.16 5.91 15.15
N LYS A 38 -6.36 5.53 15.62
CA LYS A 38 -7.09 4.34 15.15
C LYS A 38 -8.05 4.65 14.00
N ALA A 39 -8.36 5.91 13.76
CA ALA A 39 -9.21 6.33 12.65
C ALA A 39 -8.79 7.69 12.08
N ARG A 40 -9.17 7.95 10.83
CA ARG A 40 -8.97 9.23 10.12
C ARG A 40 -10.33 9.78 9.64
N PRO A 41 -10.56 11.12 9.62
CA PRO A 41 -11.74 11.69 8.98
C PRO A 41 -11.84 11.28 7.51
N ALA A 42 -13.00 10.77 7.09
CA ALA A 42 -13.24 10.32 5.73
C ALA A 42 -13.46 11.47 4.71
N GLY A 43 -13.27 12.73 5.14
CA GLY A 43 -13.52 13.95 4.33
C GLY A 43 -12.29 14.51 3.62
N GLU A 44 -11.12 13.88 3.77
CA GLU A 44 -9.95 14.15 2.93
C GLU A 44 -9.92 13.07 1.86
N GLU A 45 -10.50 13.41 0.71
CA GLU A 45 -10.30 12.83 -0.62
C GLU A 45 -9.28 11.67 -0.68
N GLU A 46 -9.77 10.44 -0.53
CA GLU A 46 -9.15 9.29 -1.18
C GLU A 46 -10.24 8.56 -1.94
N VAL A 47 -10.44 9.06 -3.16
CA VAL A 47 -10.95 8.34 -4.33
C VAL A 47 -10.09 7.10 -4.60
N ILE A 48 -10.15 6.06 -3.77
CA ILE A 48 -9.72 4.70 -4.15
C ILE A 48 -10.18 3.69 -3.09
N ALA A 49 -11.18 2.87 -3.44
CA ALA A 49 -11.22 1.42 -3.18
C ALA A 49 -12.63 0.82 -3.40
N GLU A 50 -13.25 1.10 -4.54
CA GLU A 50 -13.88 0.03 -5.32
C GLU A 50 -12.85 -0.41 -6.36
N SER A 51 -11.86 -1.17 -5.91
CA SER A 51 -11.09 -2.07 -6.76
C SER A 51 -10.57 -3.19 -5.88
N GLU A 52 -10.79 -4.39 -6.38
CA GLU A 52 -10.12 -5.65 -6.09
C GLU A 52 -8.62 -5.49 -5.72
N PRO A 53 -8.03 -6.46 -5.01
CA PRO A 53 -6.94 -6.22 -4.07
C PRO A 53 -5.74 -5.56 -4.76
N ALA A 54 -5.43 -4.32 -4.36
CA ALA A 54 -4.22 -3.61 -4.78
C ALA A 54 -2.98 -4.18 -4.08
N ILE A 55 -2.62 -5.41 -4.45
CA ILE A 55 -1.26 -5.95 -4.37
C ILE A 55 -0.54 -5.59 -5.70
N GLY A 56 -0.64 -4.35 -6.17
CA GLY A 56 -0.44 -4.04 -7.60
C GLY A 56 0.50 -2.89 -7.92
N ALA A 57 0.37 -1.71 -7.30
CA ALA A 57 1.04 -0.51 -7.82
C ALA A 57 2.57 -0.49 -7.57
N GLY A 58 3.03 -0.93 -6.40
CA GLY A 58 4.47 -1.09 -6.13
C GLY A 58 5.06 -2.37 -6.72
N ASN A 59 4.24 -3.41 -6.89
CA ASN A 59 4.66 -4.67 -7.50
C ASN A 59 4.83 -4.56 -9.01
N HIS A 60 4.04 -3.73 -9.70
CA HIS A 60 4.16 -3.61 -11.16
C HIS A 60 5.52 -3.03 -11.59
N ASP A 61 6.03 -2.06 -10.83
CA ASP A 61 7.35 -1.47 -11.05
C ASP A 61 8.48 -2.47 -10.77
N LEU A 62 8.33 -3.25 -9.70
CA LEU A 62 9.29 -4.25 -9.26
C LEU A 62 9.28 -5.50 -10.18
N ASP A 63 8.11 -5.93 -10.64
CA ASP A 63 7.93 -7.00 -11.63
C ASP A 63 8.52 -6.59 -12.98
N SER A 64 8.25 -5.36 -13.44
CA SER A 64 8.86 -4.80 -14.65
C SER A 64 10.39 -4.74 -14.55
N ALA A 65 10.93 -4.33 -13.40
CA ALA A 65 12.37 -4.30 -13.18
C ALA A 65 13.00 -5.70 -13.11
N ARG A 66 12.27 -6.70 -12.59
CA ARG A 66 12.74 -8.11 -12.59
C ARG A 66 12.75 -8.69 -13.99
N ALA A 67 11.69 -8.49 -14.77
CA ALA A 67 11.61 -8.94 -16.16
C ALA A 67 12.72 -8.32 -17.03
N ALA A 68 12.98 -7.02 -16.87
CA ALA A 68 14.07 -6.34 -17.56
C ALA A 68 15.46 -6.87 -17.17
N TYR A 69 15.67 -7.23 -15.90
CA TYR A 69 16.91 -7.84 -15.42
C TYR A 69 17.12 -9.24 -16.00
N GLU A 70 16.08 -10.08 -16.00
CA GLU A 70 16.14 -11.41 -16.62
C GLU A 70 16.43 -11.33 -18.11
N ALA A 71 15.84 -10.37 -18.82
CA ALA A 71 16.10 -10.17 -20.25
C ALA A 71 17.54 -9.68 -20.52
N ALA A 72 18.09 -8.78 -19.69
CA ALA A 72 19.43 -8.23 -19.89
C ALA A 72 20.55 -9.21 -19.50
N LEU A 73 20.34 -10.04 -18.47
CA LEU A 73 21.39 -10.88 -17.87
C LEU A 73 21.14 -12.38 -18.02
N GLY A 74 19.95 -12.81 -18.43
CA GLY A 74 19.55 -14.22 -18.53
C GLY A 74 19.49 -14.94 -17.18
N LYS A 75 19.57 -14.20 -16.06
CA LYS A 75 19.63 -14.73 -14.70
C LYS A 75 18.47 -14.21 -13.87
N LYS A 76 17.89 -15.09 -13.05
CA LYS A 76 16.85 -14.70 -12.09
C LYS A 76 17.39 -13.69 -11.08
N PRO A 77 16.77 -12.51 -10.95
CA PRO A 77 17.13 -11.53 -9.94
C PRO A 77 16.84 -12.03 -8.53
N PHE A 78 17.63 -11.56 -7.56
CA PHE A 78 17.43 -11.95 -6.16
C PHE A 78 16.13 -11.35 -5.62
N HIS A 79 15.31 -12.17 -4.95
CA HIS A 79 13.98 -11.77 -4.50
C HIS A 79 13.98 -10.62 -3.47
N ALA A 80 15.10 -10.40 -2.76
CA ALA A 80 15.25 -9.30 -1.80
C ALA A 80 15.71 -7.98 -2.43
N TRP A 81 15.91 -7.92 -3.76
CA TRP A 81 16.24 -6.67 -4.44
C TRP A 81 14.98 -5.89 -4.83
N ASP A 82 15.05 -4.58 -4.61
CA ASP A 82 14.02 -3.62 -4.97
C ASP A 82 14.21 -3.15 -6.43
N ALA A 83 13.17 -2.54 -7.02
CA ALA A 83 13.18 -2.02 -8.39
C ALA A 83 14.36 -1.08 -8.66
N ALA A 84 14.75 -0.25 -7.67
CA ALA A 84 15.91 0.63 -7.79
C ALA A 84 17.23 -0.14 -7.98
N THR A 85 17.46 -1.18 -7.18
CA THR A 85 18.66 -2.03 -7.26
C THR A 85 18.70 -2.83 -8.56
N LEU A 86 17.55 -3.32 -9.02
CA LEU A 86 17.45 -4.05 -10.28
C LEU A 86 17.80 -3.16 -11.47
N ARG A 87 17.27 -1.93 -11.51
CA ARG A 87 17.62 -0.94 -12.53
C ARG A 87 19.10 -0.60 -12.54
N GLU A 88 19.71 -0.41 -11.36
CA GLU A 88 21.14 -0.15 -11.26
C GLU A 88 21.98 -1.30 -11.82
N LYS A 89 21.61 -2.55 -11.54
CA LYS A 89 22.32 -3.72 -12.07
C LYS A 89 22.11 -3.92 -13.58
N ILE A 90 20.92 -3.62 -14.10
CA ILE A 90 20.64 -3.63 -15.55
C ILE A 90 21.56 -2.61 -16.23
N ALA A 91 21.59 -1.37 -15.73
CA ALA A 91 22.42 -0.30 -16.28
C ALA A 91 23.92 -0.63 -16.19
N ALA A 92 24.39 -1.18 -15.06
CA ALA A 92 25.76 -1.63 -14.89
C ALA A 92 26.16 -2.75 -15.87
N SER A 93 25.22 -3.62 -16.26
CA SER A 93 25.46 -4.70 -17.23
C SER A 93 25.50 -4.20 -18.67
N GLN A 94 24.76 -3.13 -18.98
CA GLN A 94 24.80 -2.47 -20.29
C GLN A 94 26.04 -1.60 -20.50
N GLN A 95 26.71 -1.14 -19.44
CA GLN A 95 27.92 -0.32 -19.54
C GLN A 95 29.23 -1.12 -19.72
N GLY A 96 29.17 -2.45 -19.75
CA GLY A 96 30.33 -3.34 -19.84
C GLY A 96 30.48 -4.10 -21.17
N ALA A 97 29.84 -3.64 -22.25
CA ALA A 97 29.92 -4.25 -23.58
C ALA A 97 30.46 -3.26 -24.61
#